data_AF-Q5V040-F1
#
_entry.id   AF-Q5V040-F1
#
_cell.length_a   1.000
_cell.length_b   1.000
_cell.length_c   1.000
_cell.angle_alpha   90.00
_cell.angle_beta   90.00
_cell.angle_gamma   90.00
#
_symmetry.space_group_name_H-M   'P 1'
#
loop_
_entity.id
_entity.type
_entity.pdbx_description
1 polymer ?
#
loop_
_entity_poly.entity_id
_entity_poly.type
_entity_poly.pdbx_seq_one_letter_code
_entity_poly.pdbx_strand_id
1 'polypeptide(L)'
;MAITGDIEYESENSQFEDDKEGGDDKEHSSFEIVEFLTENRDLFAVLGVFAALSVYIPRLASESGQSTVLNIGFASSVAIFMVVIYAICKEADKQYGVVSDLPSYMFEVDSGSFEFIMFAVPFVILIVSLLGIGTNYLASIIFIVKITVFICGFSTVVFGFNIIEKVSGIGDINMMEMGILGFIKYFLLTVSVPAFVGLISSYGIGYNIQRYGLGLSTVFNITTNNPGVAIATSFMLGSLIVAVLFFAVSMLLPLIYSYERTMPFIKSQLR
;
A
#
# COMPACT_ATOMS: atom_id res chain seq x y z
N MET A 1 74.36 -0.43 47.04
CA MET A 1 74.48 -1.85 47.41
C MET A 1 73.68 -2.64 46.38
N ALA A 2 74.34 -3.60 45.72
CA ALA A 2 73.84 -4.72 44.92
C ALA A 2 72.80 -4.51 43.78
N ILE A 3 73.23 -4.96 42.60
CA ILE A 3 72.48 -5.43 41.42
C ILE A 3 71.89 -6.81 41.73
N THR A 4 70.70 -7.13 41.16
CA THR A 4 70.24 -8.45 40.64
C THR A 4 68.84 -8.22 40.03
N GLY A 5 68.61 -8.42 38.72
CA GLY A 5 68.18 -9.70 38.09
C GLY A 5 66.64 -9.81 38.17
N ASP A 6 65.82 -10.08 37.16
CA ASP A 6 65.90 -10.94 35.96
C ASP A 6 64.87 -10.42 34.90
N ILE A 7 65.18 -10.36 33.61
CA ILE A 7 64.98 -11.36 32.53
C ILE A 7 63.50 -11.75 32.23
N GLU A 8 63.10 -11.26 31.06
CA GLU A 8 62.03 -11.57 30.08
C GLU A 8 61.15 -12.83 30.24
N TYR A 9 59.86 -12.66 29.93
CA TYR A 9 59.15 -13.52 28.96
C TYR A 9 58.14 -12.69 28.15
N GLU A 10 58.25 -12.81 26.82
CA GLU A 10 57.17 -12.52 25.88
C GLU A 10 55.95 -13.40 26.21
N SER A 11 54.77 -12.81 26.36
CA SER A 11 53.51 -13.54 26.27
C SER A 11 52.56 -12.77 25.35
N GLU A 12 52.43 -13.32 24.15
CA GLU A 12 51.19 -13.42 23.36
C GLU A 12 50.28 -12.19 23.35
N ASN A 13 50.41 -11.47 22.24
CA ASN A 13 49.39 -10.59 21.70
C ASN A 13 48.16 -11.42 21.28
N SER A 14 47.29 -11.75 22.24
CA SER A 14 45.99 -12.39 22.04
C SER A 14 44.96 -11.83 23.02
N GLN A 15 44.59 -10.56 22.82
CA GLN A 15 43.38 -10.00 23.41
C GLN A 15 42.82 -8.89 22.52
N PHE A 16 42.14 -9.31 21.46
CA PHE A 16 41.04 -8.56 20.84
C PHE A 16 39.78 -9.40 21.01
N GLU A 17 39.39 -9.61 22.27
CA GLU A 17 38.00 -9.75 22.66
C GLU A 17 37.74 -8.55 23.56
N ASP A 18 37.13 -7.51 23.01
CA ASP A 18 35.96 -6.90 23.65
C ASP A 18 35.24 -5.97 22.67
N ASP A 19 33.91 -5.96 22.83
CA ASP A 19 32.96 -4.99 22.31
C ASP A 19 32.64 -4.98 20.82
N LYS A 20 31.73 -5.90 20.43
CA LYS A 20 30.35 -5.53 19.99
C LYS A 20 29.51 -6.77 19.70
N GLU A 21 29.29 -7.61 20.71
CA GLU A 21 27.99 -8.28 20.85
C GLU A 21 27.03 -7.28 21.51
N GLY A 22 26.55 -6.33 20.70
CA GLY A 22 25.32 -5.60 21.02
C GLY A 22 24.17 -6.52 20.63
N GLY A 23 23.83 -7.45 21.52
CA GLY A 23 22.56 -8.15 21.45
C GLY A 23 21.44 -7.12 21.42
N ASP A 24 20.68 -7.10 20.33
CA ASP A 24 19.35 -6.50 20.27
C ASP A 24 18.41 -7.32 21.18
N ASP A 25 18.68 -7.30 22.48
CA ASP A 25 17.68 -7.63 23.49
C ASP A 25 16.73 -6.43 23.50
N LYS A 26 15.80 -6.43 22.54
CA LYS A 26 14.60 -5.61 22.65
C LYS A 26 13.88 -6.10 23.89
N GLU A 27 14.11 -5.43 25.03
CA GLU A 27 13.26 -5.54 26.20
C GLU A 27 11.83 -5.29 25.72
N HIS A 28 11.05 -6.38 25.58
CA HIS A 28 9.63 -6.29 25.31
C HIS A 28 8.99 -5.67 26.54
N SER A 29 8.69 -4.38 26.48
CA SER A 29 7.93 -3.70 27.52
C SER A 29 6.59 -4.40 27.70
N SER A 30 6.20 -4.68 28.95
CA SER A 30 4.88 -5.22 29.27
C SER A 30 3.78 -4.33 28.69
N PHE A 31 2.77 -4.92 28.06
CA PHE A 31 1.67 -4.18 27.45
C PHE A 31 0.82 -3.48 28.51
N GLU A 32 0.80 -2.14 28.49
CA GLU A 32 -0.05 -1.32 29.37
C GLU A 32 -1.25 -0.77 28.59
N ILE A 33 -2.47 -1.26 28.91
CA ILE A 33 -3.68 -0.87 28.17
C ILE A 33 -3.92 0.64 28.21
N VAL A 34 -3.74 1.25 29.39
CA VAL A 34 -4.11 2.66 29.62
C VAL A 34 -3.23 3.58 28.80
N GLU A 35 -1.92 3.31 28.75
CA GLU A 35 -0.96 4.05 27.94
C GLU A 35 -1.30 3.88 26.46
N PHE A 36 -1.45 2.64 25.99
CA PHE A 36 -1.76 2.34 24.59
C PHE A 36 -3.04 3.04 24.10
N LEU A 37 -4.11 3.03 24.90
CA LEU A 37 -5.37 3.72 24.58
C LEU A 37 -5.23 5.24 24.58
N THR A 38 -4.41 5.79 25.46
CA THR A 38 -4.22 7.24 25.60
C THR A 38 -3.39 7.79 24.44
N GLU A 39 -2.31 7.10 24.07
CA GLU A 39 -1.45 7.47 22.95
C GLU A 39 -2.17 7.35 21.59
N ASN A 40 -3.03 6.35 21.45
CA ASN A 40 -3.75 6.06 20.21
C ASN A 40 -5.21 6.56 20.22
N ARG A 41 -5.57 7.47 21.13
CA ARG A 41 -6.94 7.94 21.35
C ARG A 41 -7.63 8.39 20.05
N ASP A 42 -6.92 9.12 19.20
CA ASP A 42 -7.47 9.64 17.95
C ASP A 42 -7.81 8.52 16.97
N LEU A 43 -6.96 7.48 16.88
CA LEU A 43 -7.23 6.30 16.06
C LEU A 43 -8.47 5.56 16.57
N PHE A 44 -8.62 5.39 17.89
CA PHE A 44 -9.81 4.77 18.48
C PHE A 44 -11.08 5.60 18.28
N ALA A 45 -10.99 6.93 18.34
CA ALA A 45 -12.12 7.80 18.05
C ALA A 45 -12.58 7.66 16.59
N VAL A 46 -11.63 7.70 15.65
CA VAL A 46 -11.89 7.48 14.22
C VAL A 46 -12.47 6.09 13.98
N LEU A 47 -11.90 5.05 14.61
CA LEU A 47 -12.40 3.68 14.56
C LEU A 47 -13.87 3.61 14.98
N GLY A 48 -14.22 4.23 16.11
CA GLY A 48 -15.59 4.25 16.64
C GLY A 48 -16.57 4.94 15.70
N VAL A 49 -16.19 6.08 15.12
CA VAL A 49 -17.03 6.81 14.15
C VAL A 49 -17.30 5.96 12.91
N PHE A 50 -16.26 5.37 12.31
CA PHE A 50 -16.43 4.57 11.09
C PHE A 50 -17.07 3.21 11.34
N ALA A 51 -16.86 2.61 12.51
CA ALA A 51 -17.62 1.44 12.97
C ALA A 51 -19.11 1.76 13.07
N ALA A 52 -19.48 2.86 13.73
CA ALA A 52 -20.87 3.28 13.85
C ALA A 52 -21.51 3.55 12.49
N LEU A 53 -20.83 4.30 11.61
CA LEU A 53 -21.30 4.54 10.24
C LEU A 53 -21.51 3.24 9.46
N SER A 54 -20.61 2.27 9.62
CA SER A 54 -20.73 0.96 8.97
C SER A 54 -21.94 0.15 9.45
N VAL A 55 -22.42 0.39 10.68
CA VAL A 55 -23.65 -0.24 11.18
C VAL A 55 -24.91 0.54 10.78
N TYR A 56 -24.85 1.87 10.78
CA TYR A 56 -26.02 2.72 10.55
C TYR A 56 -26.38 2.88 9.07
N ILE A 57 -25.40 3.07 8.18
CA ILE A 57 -25.65 3.31 6.76
C ILE A 57 -26.44 2.15 6.11
N PRO A 58 -26.11 0.87 6.38
CA PRO A 58 -26.87 -0.23 5.80
C PRO A 58 -28.32 -0.30 6.28
N ARG A 59 -28.58 0.07 7.54
CA ARG A 59 -29.95 0.15 8.07
C ARG A 59 -30.77 1.20 7.31
N LEU A 60 -30.19 2.38 7.09
CA LEU A 60 -30.82 3.46 6.30
C LEU A 60 -31.04 3.06 4.83
N ALA A 61 -30.12 2.27 4.26
CA ALA A 61 -30.25 1.76 2.89
C ALA A 61 -31.44 0.80 2.73
N SER A 62 -31.72 -0.02 3.75
CA SER A 62 -32.87 -0.93 3.76
C SER A 62 -34.21 -0.21 3.78
N GLU A 63 -34.27 0.99 4.37
CA GLU A 63 -35.50 1.76 4.54
C GLU A 63 -35.80 2.72 3.37
N SER A 64 -34.77 3.24 2.71
CA SER A 64 -34.90 4.36 1.76
C SER A 64 -34.96 3.97 0.28
N GLY A 65 -34.69 2.71 -0.07
CA GLY A 65 -34.68 2.22 -1.47
C GLY A 65 -33.59 2.83 -2.37
N GLN A 66 -32.82 3.82 -1.90
CA GLN A 66 -31.68 4.40 -2.61
C GLN A 66 -30.42 3.57 -2.35
N SER A 67 -30.25 2.49 -3.11
CA SER A 67 -29.21 1.50 -2.79
C SER A 67 -27.78 1.93 -3.12
N THR A 68 -27.54 2.61 -4.25
CA THR A 68 -26.17 2.79 -4.75
C THR A 68 -25.30 3.73 -3.90
N VAL A 69 -25.78 4.95 -3.60
CA VAL A 69 -25.00 5.94 -2.85
C VAL A 69 -24.76 5.50 -1.41
N LEU A 70 -25.78 4.90 -0.78
CA LEU A 70 -25.66 4.38 0.59
C LEU A 70 -24.73 3.17 0.64
N ASN A 71 -24.75 2.28 -0.36
CA ASN A 71 -23.81 1.18 -0.44
C ASN A 71 -22.36 1.66 -0.64
N ILE A 72 -22.14 2.74 -1.40
CA ILE A 72 -20.82 3.37 -1.50
C ILE A 72 -20.40 3.93 -0.14
N GLY A 73 -21.28 4.66 0.54
CA GLY A 73 -21.01 5.20 1.87
C GLY A 73 -20.64 4.11 2.89
N PHE A 74 -21.37 3.00 2.89
CA PHE A 74 -21.06 1.83 3.71
C PHE A 74 -19.73 1.19 3.31
N ALA A 75 -19.50 0.98 2.02
CA ALA A 75 -18.25 0.40 1.53
C ALA A 75 -17.04 1.26 1.93
N SER A 76 -17.15 2.58 1.81
CA SER A 76 -16.12 3.52 2.23
C SER A 76 -15.92 3.53 3.74
N SER A 77 -16.99 3.48 4.55
CA SER A 77 -16.85 3.44 6.00
C SER A 77 -16.17 2.17 6.49
N VAL A 78 -16.51 1.01 5.89
CA VAL A 78 -15.85 -0.27 6.17
C VAL A 78 -14.39 -0.23 5.74
N ALA A 79 -14.07 0.32 4.56
CA ALA A 79 -12.70 0.43 4.10
C ALA A 79 -11.84 1.28 5.06
N ILE A 80 -12.33 2.45 5.49
CA ILE A 80 -11.61 3.30 6.44
C ILE A 80 -11.48 2.60 7.80
N PHE A 81 -12.53 1.94 8.28
CA PHE A 81 -12.48 1.14 9.50
C PHE A 81 -11.36 0.09 9.44
N MET A 82 -11.22 -0.64 8.33
CA MET A 82 -10.16 -1.63 8.15
C MET A 82 -8.75 -1.01 8.11
N VAL A 83 -8.60 0.17 7.50
CA VAL A 83 -7.33 0.92 7.49
C VAL A 83 -6.95 1.36 8.91
N VAL A 84 -7.91 1.82 9.71
CA VAL A 84 -7.69 2.24 11.09
C VAL A 84 -7.34 1.05 11.97
N ILE A 85 -8.01 -0.10 11.81
CA ILE A 85 -7.61 -1.34 12.49
C ILE A 85 -6.16 -1.68 12.16
N TYR A 86 -5.81 -1.66 10.86
CA TYR A 86 -4.44 -1.97 10.44
C TYR A 86 -3.43 -1.01 11.08
N ALA A 87 -3.74 0.28 11.18
CA ALA A 87 -2.89 1.26 11.85
C ALA A 87 -2.73 0.97 13.35
N ILE A 88 -3.83 0.63 14.05
CA ILE A 88 -3.81 0.26 15.47
C ILE A 88 -2.97 -1.02 15.69
N CYS A 89 -3.18 -2.04 14.86
CA CYS A 89 -2.41 -3.29 14.91
C CYS A 89 -0.92 -3.05 14.65
N LYS A 90 -0.58 -2.16 13.70
CA LYS A 90 0.80 -1.80 13.39
C LYS A 90 1.47 -1.05 14.53
N GLU A 91 0.77 -0.12 15.19
CA GLU A 91 1.35 0.59 16.33
C GLU A 91 1.50 -0.34 17.54
N ALA A 92 0.55 -1.26 17.77
CA ALA A 92 0.68 -2.30 18.78
C ALA A 92 1.89 -3.22 18.52
N ASP A 93 2.12 -3.62 17.27
CA ASP A 93 3.28 -4.42 16.89
C ASP A 93 4.61 -3.67 17.10
N LYS A 94 4.63 -2.39 16.74
CA LYS A 94 5.83 -1.56 16.88
C LYS A 94 6.20 -1.29 18.34
N GLN A 95 5.21 -1.04 19.20
CA GLN A 95 5.45 -0.73 20.60
C GLN A 95 5.72 -1.98 21.44
N TYR A 96 5.11 -3.12 21.11
CA TYR A 96 5.09 -4.29 21.99
C TYR A 96 5.52 -5.62 21.34
N GLY A 97 5.80 -5.66 20.03
CA GLY A 97 6.09 -6.90 19.30
C GLY A 97 4.90 -7.85 19.20
N VAL A 98 3.69 -7.32 19.41
CA VAL A 98 2.48 -8.10 19.66
C VAL A 98 2.09 -9.03 18.50
N VAL A 99 2.32 -8.65 17.24
CA VAL A 99 1.83 -9.45 16.12
C VAL A 99 2.75 -10.63 15.83
N SER A 100 4.06 -10.48 16.05
CA SER A 100 5.02 -11.59 15.96
C SER A 100 4.87 -12.60 17.09
N ASP A 101 4.57 -12.14 18.31
CA ASP A 101 4.55 -12.96 19.52
C ASP A 101 3.14 -13.30 20.03
N LEU A 102 2.12 -13.04 19.22
CA LEU A 102 0.72 -13.26 19.56
C LEU A 102 0.40 -14.72 20.01
N PRO A 103 1.00 -15.77 19.40
CA PRO A 103 0.85 -17.13 19.91
C PRO A 103 1.46 -17.30 21.30
N SER A 104 2.66 -16.77 21.55
CA SER A 104 3.35 -16.86 22.83
C SER A 104 2.52 -16.23 23.95
N TYR A 105 1.99 -15.02 23.73
CA TYR A 105 1.12 -14.33 24.70
C TYR A 105 -0.20 -15.06 24.99
N MET A 106 -0.69 -15.90 24.09
CA MET A 106 -1.89 -16.72 24.34
C MET A 106 -1.61 -17.99 25.17
N PHE A 107 -0.38 -18.51 25.14
CA PHE A 107 -0.03 -19.76 25.83
C PHE A 107 0.74 -19.54 27.14
N GLU A 108 1.46 -18.42 27.27
CA GLU A 108 2.15 -18.02 28.49
C GLU A 108 1.35 -16.94 29.23
N VAL A 109 0.53 -17.38 30.19
CA VAL A 109 -0.29 -16.50 31.03
C VAL A 109 0.59 -15.89 32.11
N ASP A 110 1.31 -14.82 31.75
CA ASP A 110 1.87 -13.89 32.72
C ASP A 110 0.90 -12.71 32.96
N SER A 111 1.09 -12.00 34.06
CA SER A 111 0.30 -10.83 34.47
C SER A 111 0.25 -9.73 33.39
N GLY A 112 1.34 -9.50 32.65
CA GLY A 112 1.37 -8.58 31.51
C GLY A 112 0.58 -9.08 30.29
N SER A 113 0.50 -10.40 30.09
CA SER A 113 -0.32 -11.00 29.01
C SER A 113 -1.82 -10.82 29.27
N PHE A 114 -2.25 -10.72 30.54
CA PHE A 114 -3.65 -10.58 30.89
C PHE A 114 -4.26 -9.27 30.39
N GLU A 115 -3.55 -8.15 30.56
CA GLU A 115 -3.97 -6.83 30.06
C GLU A 115 -4.12 -6.86 28.53
N PHE A 116 -3.15 -7.42 27.83
CA PHE A 116 -3.22 -7.57 26.40
C PHE A 116 -4.43 -8.41 25.96
N ILE A 117 -4.67 -9.56 26.59
CA ILE A 117 -5.81 -10.45 26.28
C ILE A 117 -7.15 -9.72 26.51
N MET A 118 -7.28 -8.97 27.60
CA MET A 118 -8.49 -8.21 27.95
C MET A 118 -8.81 -7.12 26.93
N PHE A 119 -7.81 -6.57 26.25
CA PHE A 119 -8.00 -5.65 25.13
C PHE A 119 -8.25 -6.40 23.80
N ALA A 120 -7.38 -7.36 23.48
CA ALA A 120 -7.36 -8.04 22.19
C ALA A 120 -8.63 -8.85 21.94
N VAL A 121 -9.18 -9.55 22.93
CA VAL A 121 -10.37 -10.39 22.75
C VAL A 121 -11.61 -9.56 22.39
N PRO A 122 -12.02 -8.52 23.15
CA PRO A 122 -13.11 -7.64 22.75
C PRO A 122 -12.87 -6.94 21.40
N PHE A 123 -11.62 -6.56 21.13
CA PHE A 123 -11.26 -5.92 19.87
C PHE A 123 -11.44 -6.87 18.67
N VAL A 124 -11.00 -8.13 18.78
CA VAL A 124 -11.22 -9.16 17.76
C VAL A 124 -12.71 -9.46 17.59
N ILE A 125 -13.47 -9.56 18.69
CA ILE A 125 -14.93 -9.73 18.63
C ILE A 125 -15.58 -8.58 17.87
N LEU A 126 -15.15 -7.33 18.10
CA LEU A 126 -15.64 -6.15 17.38
C LEU A 126 -15.33 -6.25 15.87
N ILE A 127 -14.10 -6.63 15.50
CA ILE A 127 -13.71 -6.84 14.10
C ILE A 127 -14.58 -7.91 13.45
N VAL A 128 -14.70 -9.08 14.08
CA VAL A 128 -15.51 -10.20 13.58
C VAL A 128 -16.98 -9.81 13.46
N SER A 129 -17.52 -9.06 14.42
CA SER A 129 -18.91 -8.58 14.39
C SER A 129 -19.14 -7.65 13.19
N LEU A 130 -18.26 -6.68 12.96
CA LEU A 130 -18.36 -5.77 11.81
C LEU A 130 -18.15 -6.47 10.47
N LEU A 131 -17.24 -7.44 10.40
CA LEU A 131 -17.08 -8.30 9.23
C LEU A 131 -18.34 -9.15 8.99
N GLY A 132 -18.97 -9.69 10.04
CA GLY A 132 -20.22 -10.43 9.96
C GLY A 132 -21.41 -9.57 9.51
N ILE A 133 -21.43 -8.28 9.86
CA ILE A 133 -22.37 -7.33 9.26
C ILE A 133 -22.05 -7.18 7.76
N GLY A 134 -20.78 -7.02 7.41
CA GLY A 134 -20.30 -6.93 6.04
C GLY A 134 -20.69 -8.12 5.15
N THR A 135 -20.64 -9.36 5.64
CA THR A 135 -20.98 -10.55 4.84
C THR A 135 -22.44 -10.58 4.40
N ASN A 136 -23.35 -9.97 5.17
CA ASN A 136 -24.75 -9.78 4.76
C ASN A 136 -24.88 -8.75 3.61
N TYR A 137 -23.84 -7.96 3.34
CA TYR A 137 -23.74 -7.01 2.24
C TYR A 137 -22.63 -7.42 1.25
N LEU A 138 -22.67 -8.69 0.81
CA LEU A 138 -21.71 -9.27 -0.15
C LEU A 138 -21.44 -8.37 -1.37
N ALA A 139 -22.47 -7.71 -1.89
CA ALA A 139 -22.35 -6.81 -3.02
C ALA A 139 -21.45 -5.58 -2.71
N SER A 140 -21.52 -5.05 -1.49
CA SER A 140 -20.68 -3.96 -1.02
C SER A 140 -19.23 -4.40 -0.80
N ILE A 141 -19.00 -5.61 -0.29
CA ILE A 141 -17.64 -6.19 -0.20
C ILE A 141 -17.03 -6.34 -1.59
N ILE A 142 -17.78 -6.91 -2.54
CA ILE A 142 -17.35 -7.04 -3.93
C ILE A 142 -17.01 -5.66 -4.51
N PHE A 143 -17.82 -4.64 -4.20
CA PHE A 143 -17.54 -3.27 -4.60
C PHE A 143 -16.22 -2.74 -4.02
N ILE A 144 -15.94 -2.93 -2.73
CA ILE A 144 -14.65 -2.57 -2.12
C ILE A 144 -13.50 -3.29 -2.85
N VAL A 145 -13.62 -4.61 -3.05
CA VAL A 145 -12.58 -5.40 -3.75
C VAL A 145 -12.35 -4.89 -5.17
N LYS A 146 -13.42 -4.56 -5.92
CA LYS A 146 -13.29 -3.97 -7.26
C LYS A 146 -12.52 -2.66 -7.24
N ILE A 147 -12.81 -1.76 -6.31
CA ILE A 147 -12.12 -0.47 -6.18
C ILE A 147 -10.65 -0.69 -5.77
N THR A 148 -10.38 -1.56 -4.81
CA THR A 148 -9.00 -1.89 -4.41
C THR A 148 -8.22 -2.45 -5.59
N VAL A 149 -8.81 -3.40 -6.33
CA VAL A 149 -8.15 -4.02 -7.49
C VAL A 149 -8.01 -3.03 -8.66
N PHE A 150 -8.95 -2.11 -8.83
CA PHE A 150 -8.82 -0.98 -9.76
C PHE A 150 -7.60 -0.12 -9.44
N ILE A 151 -7.39 0.23 -8.16
CA ILE A 151 -6.21 0.95 -7.69
C ILE A 151 -4.93 0.10 -7.84
N CYS A 152 -4.98 -1.21 -7.58
CA CYS A 152 -3.84 -2.10 -7.83
C CYS A 152 -3.46 -2.15 -9.32
N GLY A 153 -4.44 -2.06 -10.23
CA GLY A 153 -4.18 -1.91 -11.66
C GLY A 153 -3.34 -0.68 -11.95
N PHE A 154 -3.67 0.46 -11.32
CA PHE A 154 -2.88 1.68 -11.40
C PHE A 154 -1.41 1.44 -11.01
N SER A 155 -1.20 0.91 -9.81
CA SER A 155 0.14 0.67 -9.25
C SER A 155 0.97 -0.31 -10.08
N THR A 156 0.33 -1.29 -10.73
CA THR A 156 1.02 -2.28 -11.55
C THR A 156 1.65 -1.67 -12.79
N VAL A 157 0.99 -0.68 -13.41
CA VAL A 157 1.54 0.03 -14.59
C VAL A 157 2.77 0.85 -14.19
N VAL A 158 2.69 1.59 -13.08
CA VAL A 158 3.81 2.39 -12.57
C VAL A 158 4.99 1.49 -12.18
N PHE A 159 4.72 0.39 -11.47
CA PHE A 159 5.74 -0.57 -11.09
C PHE A 159 6.40 -1.24 -12.29
N GLY A 160 5.61 -1.64 -13.29
CA GLY A 160 6.12 -2.20 -14.54
C GLY A 160 7.01 -1.22 -15.28
N PHE A 161 6.65 0.05 -15.30
CA PHE A 161 7.48 1.11 -15.86
C PHE A 161 8.83 1.22 -15.14
N ASN A 162 8.82 1.31 -13.80
CA ASN A 162 10.05 1.40 -13.00
C ASN A 162 10.98 0.19 -13.20
N ILE A 163 10.43 -1.02 -13.34
CA ILE A 163 11.24 -2.21 -13.65
C ILE A 163 11.89 -2.07 -15.03
N ILE A 164 11.11 -1.70 -16.04
CA ILE A 164 11.61 -1.62 -17.41
C ILE A 164 12.67 -0.53 -17.52
N GLU A 165 12.48 0.60 -16.84
CA GLU A 165 13.46 1.69 -16.76
C GLU A 165 14.77 1.23 -16.10
N LYS A 166 14.68 0.50 -14.99
CA LYS A 166 15.84 -0.06 -14.27
C LYS A 166 16.60 -1.10 -15.10
N VAL A 167 15.87 -2.01 -15.76
CA VAL A 167 16.46 -3.05 -16.63
C VAL A 167 17.09 -2.46 -17.89
N SER A 168 16.51 -1.38 -18.43
CA SER A 168 17.03 -0.72 -19.62
C SER A 168 18.25 0.17 -19.34
N GLY A 169 18.58 0.42 -18.06
CA GLY A 169 19.69 1.28 -17.65
C GLY A 169 19.46 2.76 -17.98
N ILE A 170 18.20 3.18 -18.12
CA ILE A 170 17.85 4.55 -18.55
C ILE A 170 17.55 5.47 -17.36
N GLY A 171 17.27 4.91 -16.17
CA GLY A 171 16.76 5.65 -15.00
C GLY A 171 17.70 6.69 -14.38
N ASP A 172 19.01 6.60 -14.61
CA ASP A 172 20.00 7.55 -14.04
C ASP A 172 20.45 8.62 -15.04
N ILE A 173 19.91 8.64 -16.26
CA ILE A 173 20.37 9.56 -17.29
C ILE A 173 19.63 10.89 -17.16
N ASN A 174 20.35 11.93 -16.74
CA ASN A 174 19.84 13.28 -16.67
C ASN A 174 19.33 13.71 -18.06
N MET A 175 18.04 14.10 -18.18
CA MET A 175 17.41 14.38 -19.49
C MET A 175 18.15 15.47 -20.29
N MET A 176 18.85 16.38 -19.60
CA MET A 176 19.66 17.43 -20.21
C MET A 176 20.96 16.94 -20.86
N GLU A 177 21.53 15.83 -20.36
CA GLU A 177 22.75 15.22 -20.91
C GLU A 177 22.45 14.12 -21.93
N MET A 178 21.17 13.77 -22.06
CA MET A 178 20.71 12.72 -22.96
C MET A 178 20.82 13.19 -24.41
N GLY A 179 21.76 12.61 -25.17
CA GLY A 179 21.88 12.83 -26.61
C GLY A 179 20.58 12.43 -27.35
N ILE A 180 20.42 12.90 -28.60
CA ILE A 180 19.20 12.68 -29.41
C ILE A 180 18.82 11.19 -29.48
N LEU A 181 19.80 10.30 -29.63
CA LEU A 181 19.57 8.84 -29.67
C LEU A 181 19.05 8.30 -28.32
N GLY A 182 19.55 8.83 -27.20
CA GLY A 182 19.09 8.49 -25.86
C GLY A 182 17.66 8.96 -25.63
N PHE A 183 17.35 10.20 -26.04
CA PHE A 183 15.99 10.75 -25.96
C PHE A 183 15.00 9.91 -26.78
N ILE A 184 15.36 9.52 -28.01
CA ILE A 184 14.50 8.67 -28.86
C ILE A 184 14.25 7.32 -28.19
N LYS A 185 15.29 6.68 -27.62
CA LYS A 185 15.13 5.41 -26.90
C LYS A 185 14.22 5.54 -25.68
N TYR A 186 14.44 6.58 -24.86
CA TYR A 186 13.59 6.87 -23.70
C TYR A 186 12.15 7.12 -24.14
N PHE A 187 11.93 8.03 -25.09
CA PHE A 187 10.59 8.33 -25.61
C PHE A 187 9.88 7.08 -26.15
N LEU A 188 10.56 6.25 -26.95
CA LEU A 188 9.99 5.00 -27.44
C LEU A 188 9.62 4.05 -26.31
N LEU A 189 10.43 3.94 -25.26
CA LEU A 189 10.14 3.14 -24.08
C LEU A 189 8.91 3.66 -23.34
N THR A 190 8.88 4.96 -23.03
CA THR A 190 7.81 5.63 -22.28
C THR A 190 6.49 5.70 -23.05
N VAL A 191 6.51 5.55 -24.37
CA VAL A 191 5.30 5.43 -25.21
C VAL A 191 4.88 3.98 -25.40
N SER A 192 5.81 3.07 -25.64
CA SER A 192 5.51 1.66 -25.97
C SER A 192 4.94 0.88 -24.79
N VAL A 193 5.47 1.08 -23.57
CA VAL A 193 5.01 0.36 -22.37
C VAL A 193 3.54 0.70 -22.05
N PRO A 194 3.13 1.97 -21.93
CA PRO A 194 1.73 2.30 -21.72
C PRO A 194 0.85 1.87 -22.90
N ALA A 195 1.31 2.02 -24.15
CA ALA A 195 0.55 1.58 -25.31
C ALA A 195 0.26 0.06 -25.29
N PHE A 196 1.25 -0.75 -24.93
CA PHE A 196 1.12 -2.20 -24.83
C PHE A 196 0.16 -2.61 -23.69
N VAL A 197 0.32 -2.01 -22.51
CA VAL A 197 -0.57 -2.22 -21.37
C VAL A 197 -2.00 -1.80 -21.71
N GLY A 198 -2.17 -0.66 -22.38
CA GLY A 198 -3.47 -0.17 -22.84
C GLY A 198 -4.10 -1.13 -23.84
N LEU A 199 -3.33 -1.67 -24.79
CA LEU A 199 -3.81 -2.65 -25.75
C LEU A 199 -4.31 -3.93 -25.04
N ILE A 200 -3.48 -4.55 -24.19
CA ILE A 200 -3.87 -5.76 -23.44
C ILE A 200 -5.12 -5.50 -22.59
N SER A 201 -5.16 -4.37 -21.89
CA SER A 201 -6.28 -4.02 -21.02
C SER A 201 -7.55 -3.80 -21.84
N SER A 202 -7.46 -3.09 -22.97
CA SER A 202 -8.60 -2.87 -23.87
C SER A 202 -9.11 -4.17 -24.48
N TYR A 203 -8.22 -5.07 -24.87
CA TYR A 203 -8.58 -6.40 -25.39
C TYR A 203 -9.28 -7.24 -24.32
N GLY A 204 -8.75 -7.28 -23.10
CA GLY A 204 -9.36 -8.01 -21.98
C GLY A 204 -10.75 -7.47 -21.61
N ILE A 205 -10.91 -6.14 -21.59
CA ILE A 205 -12.21 -5.49 -21.38
C ILE A 205 -13.18 -5.85 -22.52
N GLY A 206 -12.76 -5.73 -23.78
CA GLY A 206 -13.57 -6.08 -24.95
C GLY A 206 -14.03 -7.53 -24.94
N TYR A 207 -13.12 -8.45 -24.57
CA TYR A 207 -13.42 -9.85 -24.38
C TYR A 207 -14.46 -10.08 -23.29
N ASN A 208 -14.34 -9.41 -22.14
CA ASN A 208 -15.30 -9.52 -21.05
C ASN A 208 -16.68 -8.96 -21.41
N ILE A 209 -16.72 -7.85 -22.16
CA ILE A 209 -17.96 -7.29 -22.71
C ILE A 209 -18.63 -8.28 -23.64
N GLN A 210 -17.90 -8.85 -24.60
CA GLN A 210 -18.46 -9.75 -25.61
C GLN A 210 -18.92 -11.08 -25.01
N ARG A 211 -18.13 -11.67 -24.10
CA ARG A 211 -18.40 -12.99 -23.54
C ARG A 211 -19.44 -12.98 -22.42
N TYR A 212 -19.46 -11.92 -21.60
CA TYR A 212 -20.28 -11.86 -20.39
C TYR A 212 -21.33 -10.74 -20.40
N GLY A 213 -21.38 -9.90 -21.45
CA GLY A 213 -22.31 -8.78 -21.54
C GLY A 213 -22.04 -7.66 -20.51
N LEU A 214 -20.87 -7.68 -19.87
CA LEU A 214 -20.52 -6.76 -18.80
C LEU A 214 -19.94 -5.46 -19.40
N GLY A 215 -20.79 -4.46 -19.63
CA GLY A 215 -20.37 -3.14 -20.10
C GLY A 215 -19.50 -2.38 -19.09
N LEU A 216 -18.87 -1.27 -19.51
CA LEU A 216 -18.00 -0.44 -18.65
C LEU A 216 -18.68 0.03 -17.35
N SER A 217 -19.99 0.21 -17.36
CA SER A 217 -20.78 0.58 -16.17
C SER A 217 -20.75 -0.48 -15.07
N THR A 218 -20.40 -1.74 -15.35
CA THR A 218 -20.34 -2.82 -14.37
C THR A 218 -19.18 -2.73 -13.38
N VAL A 219 -18.18 -1.88 -13.66
CA VAL A 219 -17.13 -1.53 -12.67
C VAL A 219 -17.73 -0.75 -11.51
N PHE A 220 -18.62 0.20 -11.82
CA PHE A 220 -19.29 1.03 -10.81
C PHE A 220 -20.60 0.44 -10.31
N ASN A 221 -21.11 -0.62 -10.95
CA ASN A 221 -22.30 -1.31 -10.50
C ASN A 221 -21.98 -2.29 -9.37
N ILE A 222 -22.77 -2.21 -8.31
CA ILE A 222 -22.62 -3.01 -7.08
C ILE A 222 -23.09 -4.45 -7.31
N THR A 223 -24.02 -4.67 -8.24
CA THR A 223 -24.54 -6.00 -8.55
C THR A 223 -23.91 -6.56 -9.82
N THR A 224 -23.26 -7.72 -9.71
CA THR A 224 -22.82 -8.50 -10.87
C THR A 224 -23.07 -9.97 -10.62
N ASN A 225 -23.55 -10.67 -11.65
CA ASN A 225 -23.77 -12.11 -11.59
C ASN A 225 -22.46 -12.90 -11.63
N ASN A 226 -21.34 -12.24 -11.91
CA ASN A 226 -20.02 -12.85 -11.97
C ASN A 226 -18.96 -11.93 -11.34
N PRO A 227 -18.73 -12.04 -10.02
CA PRO A 227 -17.84 -11.14 -9.29
C PRO A 227 -16.39 -11.24 -9.77
N GLY A 228 -15.92 -12.44 -10.14
CA GLY A 228 -14.56 -12.65 -10.63
C GLY A 228 -14.27 -11.88 -11.92
N VAL A 229 -15.17 -11.97 -12.90
CA VAL A 229 -15.01 -11.21 -14.17
C VAL A 229 -15.09 -9.71 -13.91
N ALA A 230 -15.95 -9.27 -13.00
CA ALA A 230 -16.08 -7.85 -12.68
C ALA A 230 -14.84 -7.30 -11.94
N ILE A 231 -14.22 -8.08 -11.06
CA ILE A 231 -12.94 -7.74 -10.41
C ILE A 231 -11.83 -7.62 -11.47
N ALA A 232 -11.71 -8.61 -12.35
CA ALA A 232 -10.72 -8.58 -13.44
C ALA A 232 -10.92 -7.39 -14.39
N THR A 233 -12.17 -7.08 -14.73
CA THR A 233 -12.51 -5.92 -15.57
C THR A 233 -12.17 -4.61 -14.86
N SER A 234 -12.36 -4.53 -13.54
CA SER A 234 -11.98 -3.36 -12.74
C SER A 234 -10.46 -3.16 -12.71
N PHE A 235 -9.68 -4.24 -12.57
CA PHE A 235 -8.22 -4.20 -12.70
C PHE A 235 -7.79 -3.64 -14.06
N MET A 236 -8.32 -4.23 -15.14
CA MET A 236 -7.99 -3.84 -16.51
C MET A 236 -8.38 -2.39 -16.80
N LEU A 237 -9.53 -1.92 -16.28
CA LEU A 237 -9.95 -0.53 -16.45
C LEU A 237 -9.00 0.43 -15.73
N GLY A 238 -8.58 0.11 -14.51
CA GLY A 238 -7.58 0.87 -13.76
C GLY A 238 -6.27 0.98 -14.53
N SER A 239 -5.73 -0.16 -14.98
CA SER A 239 -4.51 -0.21 -15.80
C SER A 239 -4.64 0.56 -17.11
N LEU A 240 -5.80 0.49 -17.78
CA LEU A 240 -6.05 1.21 -19.03
C LEU A 240 -6.04 2.73 -18.83
N ILE A 241 -6.70 3.25 -17.79
CA ILE A 241 -6.75 4.69 -17.52
C ILE A 241 -5.33 5.23 -17.29
N VAL A 242 -4.52 4.53 -16.50
CA VAL A 242 -3.13 4.92 -16.27
C VAL A 242 -2.31 4.86 -17.54
N ALA A 243 -2.45 3.79 -18.31
CA ALA A 243 -1.76 3.65 -19.59
C ALA A 243 -2.07 4.83 -20.53
N VAL A 244 -3.33 5.25 -20.61
CA VAL A 244 -3.73 6.41 -21.43
C VAL A 244 -3.16 7.71 -20.89
N LEU A 245 -3.21 7.94 -19.57
CA LEU A 245 -2.64 9.13 -18.94
C LEU A 245 -1.12 9.20 -19.14
N PHE A 246 -0.40 8.10 -18.91
CA PHE A 246 1.03 8.01 -19.16
C PHE A 246 1.35 8.26 -20.62
N PHE A 247 0.61 7.64 -21.54
CA PHE A 247 0.80 7.87 -22.98
C PHE A 247 0.60 9.35 -23.35
N ALA A 248 -0.42 10.01 -22.80
CA ALA A 248 -0.68 11.43 -23.02
C ALA A 248 0.46 12.30 -22.49
N VAL A 249 0.94 12.03 -21.26
CA VAL A 249 2.09 12.73 -20.67
C VAL A 249 3.36 12.49 -21.49
N SER A 250 3.60 11.25 -21.93
CA SER A 250 4.74 10.89 -22.77
C SER A 250 4.72 11.64 -24.10
N MET A 251 3.55 11.83 -24.71
CA MET A 251 3.41 12.61 -25.94
C MET A 251 3.70 14.10 -25.77
N LEU A 252 3.63 14.63 -24.54
CA LEU A 252 3.99 16.01 -24.22
C LEU A 252 5.49 16.19 -23.96
N LEU A 253 6.25 15.13 -23.65
CA LEU A 253 7.69 15.20 -23.39
C LEU A 253 8.50 15.89 -24.51
N PRO A 254 8.28 15.62 -25.81
CA PRO A 254 9.03 16.29 -26.88
C PRO A 254 8.79 17.81 -26.93
N LEU A 255 7.58 18.26 -26.59
CA LEU A 255 7.25 19.69 -26.54
C LEU A 255 7.99 20.37 -25.40
N ILE A 256 8.02 19.74 -24.21
CA ILE A 256 8.75 20.23 -23.04
C ILE A 256 10.26 20.29 -23.34
N TYR A 257 10.81 19.20 -23.90
CA TYR A 257 12.23 19.12 -24.25
C TYR A 257 12.64 20.19 -25.28
N SER A 258 11.80 20.44 -26.30
CA SER A 258 12.04 21.48 -27.31
C SER A 258 12.02 22.89 -26.70
N TYR A 259 11.09 23.15 -25.77
CA TYR A 259 10.97 24.43 -25.08
C TYR A 259 12.19 24.75 -24.22
N GLU A 260 12.65 23.79 -23.40
CA GLU A 260 13.81 23.99 -22.53
C GLU A 260 15.11 24.23 -23.31
N ARG A 261 15.29 23.54 -24.44
CA ARG A 261 16.49 23.70 -25.27
C ARG A 261 16.56 25.05 -25.99
N THR A 262 15.42 25.63 -26.35
CA THR A 262 15.35 26.88 -27.13
C THR A 262 15.37 28.14 -26.25
N MET A 263 14.88 28.07 -25.01
CA MET A 263 14.84 29.20 -24.08
C MET A 263 16.20 29.88 -23.79
N PRO A 264 17.32 29.16 -23.55
CA PRO A 264 18.61 29.80 -23.30
C PRO A 264 19.19 30.50 -24.54
N PHE A 265 18.88 30.03 -25.74
CA PHE A 265 19.30 30.70 -26.99
C PHE A 265 18.56 32.03 -27.19
N ILE A 266 17.28 32.09 -26.86
CA ILE A 266 16.50 33.34 -26.92
C ILE A 266 17.02 34.34 -25.89
N LYS A 267 17.35 33.89 -24.67
CA LYS A 267 17.91 34.75 -23.61
C LYS A 267 19.29 35.33 -23.96
N SER A 268 20.10 34.63 -24.75
CA SER A 268 21.42 35.14 -25.16
C SER A 268 21.37 36.15 -26.31
N GLN A 269 20.31 36.13 -27.14
CA GLN A 269 20.09 37.12 -28.21
C GLN A 269 19.45 38.43 -27.70
N LEU A 270 18.88 38.41 -26.50
CA LEU A 270 18.22 39.57 -25.86
C LEU A 270 19.15 40.35 -24.91
N ARG A 271 20.43 39.96 -24.78
CA ARG A 271 21.47 40.71 -24.07
C ARG A 271 22.43 41.34 -25.04
#